data_AF-A0A951MHT8-F1
#
_entry.id   AF-A0A951MHT8-F1
#
_cell.length_a   1.000
_cell.length_b   1.000
_cell.length_c   1.000
_cell.angle_alpha   90.00
_cell.angle_beta   90.00
_cell.angle_gamma   90.00
#
_symmetry.space_group_name_H-M   'P 1'
#
loop_
_entity.id
_entity.type
_entity.pdbx_description
1 polymer ?
#
loop_
_entity_poly.entity_id
_entity_poly.type
_entity_poly.pdbx_seq_one_letter_code
_entity_poly.pdbx_strand_id
1 'polypeptide(L)'
;PTSAERARVPHHGLDVVDPGQRYSAGRFARDARRWIRGVRERGRVPLLVGGTGFFLRALTDPLFDEPPMDPARRRALGAWLEARSRDTLERWARRLDPERASVAAEGGPQRLVRTLEVALLTGRPLSWWHREAAAEGEPVPVLTVLLEVPRDELDRRIDARAARMFDEGLVEEVRALLASGVRSDAPGMSGVGYREVAAALAGETTMDEALEAIRSATRRYARRQLTWFRNQLGEPVIRLDGLLPLEEQRDGVVTAWRSATDTHTGRGDEG
;
A
#
# COMPACT_ATOMS: atom_id res chain seq x y z
N PRO A 1 14.56 5.68 5.06
CA PRO A 1 15.13 6.38 6.23
C PRO A 1 16.51 5.81 6.51
N THR A 2 17.50 6.68 6.76
CA THR A 2 18.88 6.28 7.04
C THR A 2 18.99 5.62 8.42
N SER A 3 20.11 4.93 8.67
CA SER A 3 20.39 4.36 9.99
C SER A 3 20.41 5.43 11.10
N ALA A 4 20.89 6.64 10.79
CA ALA A 4 20.89 7.76 11.72
C ALA A 4 19.47 8.24 12.06
N GLU A 5 18.56 8.30 11.08
CA GLU A 5 17.16 8.63 11.31
C GLU A 5 16.45 7.54 12.14
N ARG A 6 16.72 6.27 11.82
CA ARG A 6 16.18 5.11 12.55
C ARG A 6 16.64 5.04 14.00
N ALA A 7 17.82 5.56 14.31
CA ALA A 7 18.34 5.63 15.68
C ALA A 7 17.62 6.68 16.54
N ARG A 8 17.03 7.71 15.94
CA ARG A 8 16.31 8.78 16.66
C ARG A 8 14.94 8.34 17.15
N VAL A 9 14.22 7.56 16.33
CA VAL A 9 12.89 7.04 16.64
C VAL A 9 12.77 5.61 16.12
N PRO A 10 12.36 4.63 16.94
CA PRO A 10 12.16 3.26 16.47
C PRO A 10 11.11 3.19 15.35
N HIS A 11 11.50 2.63 14.20
CA HIS A 11 10.60 2.39 13.08
C HIS A 11 10.20 0.92 13.04
N HIS A 12 8.89 0.66 13.02
CA HIS A 12 8.33 -0.66 12.78
C HIS A 12 7.99 -0.82 11.28
N GLY A 13 7.93 -2.07 10.78
CA GLY A 13 7.53 -2.35 9.39
C GLY A 13 8.61 -2.14 8.32
N LEU A 14 9.87 -1.97 8.73
CA LEU A 14 11.03 -1.98 7.83
C LEU A 14 11.76 -3.33 7.93
N ASP A 15 12.32 -3.80 6.82
CA ASP A 15 13.15 -5.01 6.75
C ASP A 15 12.46 -6.29 7.31
N VAL A 16 11.14 -6.43 7.07
CA VAL A 16 10.30 -7.51 7.66
C VAL A 16 10.09 -8.71 6.74
N VAL A 17 10.57 -8.65 5.50
CA VAL A 17 10.28 -9.62 4.44
C VAL A 17 11.39 -9.62 3.39
N ASP A 18 11.77 -10.79 2.89
CA ASP A 18 12.75 -10.91 1.82
C ASP A 18 12.19 -10.45 0.46
N PRO A 19 13.02 -9.96 -0.48
CA PRO A 19 12.57 -9.48 -1.80
C PRO A 19 11.79 -10.52 -2.63
N GLY A 20 12.04 -11.81 -2.42
CA GLY A 20 11.31 -12.90 -3.09
C GLY A 20 9.91 -13.19 -2.52
N GLN A 21 9.60 -12.68 -1.32
CA GLN A 21 8.38 -13.01 -0.60
C GLN A 21 7.30 -11.95 -0.81
N ARG A 22 6.03 -12.39 -0.86
CA ARG A 22 4.89 -11.46 -0.94
C ARG A 22 4.57 -10.87 0.44
N TYR A 23 4.27 -9.57 0.46
CA TYR A 23 3.75 -8.86 1.63
C TYR A 23 2.39 -8.25 1.30
N SER A 24 1.32 -8.84 1.86
CA SER A 24 -0.07 -8.45 1.58
C SER A 24 -0.60 -7.42 2.57
N ALA A 25 -1.67 -6.73 2.21
CA ALA A 25 -2.34 -5.78 3.10
C ALA A 25 -2.90 -6.45 4.38
N GLY A 26 -3.41 -7.69 4.29
CA GLY A 26 -3.84 -8.46 5.46
C GLY A 26 -2.66 -8.80 6.40
N ARG A 27 -1.52 -9.26 5.83
CA ARG A 27 -0.30 -9.49 6.62
C ARG A 27 0.18 -8.20 7.30
N PHE A 28 0.18 -7.08 6.57
CA PHE A 28 0.47 -5.76 7.14
C PHE A 28 -0.48 -5.42 8.28
N ALA A 29 -1.80 -5.59 8.12
CA ALA A 29 -2.77 -5.24 9.14
C ALA A 29 -2.55 -6.06 10.43
N ARG A 30 -2.25 -7.36 10.32
CA ARG A 30 -1.88 -8.20 11.47
C ARG A 30 -0.60 -7.73 12.16
N ASP A 31 0.46 -7.48 11.39
CA ASP A 31 1.74 -7.00 11.91
C ASP A 31 1.61 -5.61 12.55
N ALA A 32 0.88 -4.71 11.92
CA ALA A 32 0.62 -3.36 12.40
C ALA A 32 -0.16 -3.37 13.71
N ARG A 33 -1.20 -4.20 13.87
CA ARG A 33 -1.89 -4.38 15.17
C ARG A 33 -0.93 -4.81 16.27
N ARG A 34 -0.01 -5.73 15.98
CA ARG A 34 1.03 -6.17 16.95
C ARG A 34 1.96 -5.00 17.33
N TRP A 35 2.45 -4.24 16.35
CA TRP A 35 3.31 -3.09 16.62
C TRP A 35 2.60 -2.00 17.42
N ILE A 36 1.36 -1.67 17.04
CA ILE A 36 0.53 -0.68 17.73
C ILE A 36 0.31 -1.08 19.19
N ARG A 37 -0.05 -2.33 19.45
CA ARG A 37 -0.20 -2.84 20.81
C ARG A 37 1.09 -2.69 21.61
N GLY A 38 2.22 -3.14 21.06
CA GLY A 38 3.51 -3.04 21.74
C GLY A 38 3.93 -1.59 22.03
N VAL A 39 3.63 -0.64 21.13
CA VAL A 39 3.88 0.79 21.39
C VAL A 39 3.00 1.33 22.52
N ARG A 40 1.71 0.97 22.53
CA ARG A 40 0.75 1.36 23.59
C ARG A 40 1.11 0.78 24.95
N GLU A 41 1.53 -0.49 25.01
CA GLU A 41 1.98 -1.16 26.25
C GLU A 41 3.18 -0.45 26.90
N ARG A 42 3.99 0.28 26.11
CA ARG A 42 5.09 1.12 26.61
C ARG A 42 4.66 2.54 26.99
N GLY A 43 3.37 2.83 27.04
CA GLY A 43 2.83 4.17 27.34
C GLY A 43 3.14 5.20 26.26
N ARG A 44 3.32 4.79 25.00
CA ARG A 44 3.63 5.68 23.87
C ARG A 44 2.48 5.71 22.86
N VAL A 45 2.45 6.77 22.07
CA VAL A 45 1.46 6.96 20.99
C VAL A 45 2.00 6.34 19.69
N PRO A 46 1.30 5.35 19.09
CA PRO A 46 1.66 4.83 17.77
C PRO A 46 1.40 5.87 16.69
N LEU A 47 2.42 6.17 15.89
CA LEU A 47 2.31 7.01 14.69
C LEU A 47 2.52 6.15 13.46
N LEU A 48 1.49 6.04 12.62
CA LEU A 48 1.58 5.35 11.34
C LEU A 48 1.96 6.38 10.26
N VAL A 49 3.10 6.16 9.61
CA VAL A 49 3.60 7.04 8.53
C VAL A 49 3.73 6.24 7.25
N GLY A 50 3.13 6.71 6.16
CA GLY A 50 3.21 6.05 4.86
C GLY A 50 2.20 6.58 3.86
N GLY A 51 2.29 6.08 2.62
CA GLY A 51 1.44 6.53 1.51
C GLY A 51 0.56 5.44 0.89
N THR A 52 0.61 4.21 1.39
CA THR A 52 -0.13 3.09 0.79
C THR A 52 -1.54 3.02 1.37
N GLY A 53 -2.46 3.77 0.77
CA GLY A 53 -3.84 3.87 1.25
C GLY A 53 -4.55 2.52 1.48
N PHE A 54 -4.35 1.56 0.58
CA PHE A 54 -4.94 0.22 0.72
C PHE A 54 -4.48 -0.52 2.00
N PHE A 55 -3.24 -0.29 2.44
CA PHE A 55 -2.70 -0.90 3.65
C PHE A 55 -3.30 -0.23 4.90
N LEU A 56 -3.44 1.10 4.88
CA LEU A 56 -4.16 1.82 5.94
C LEU A 56 -5.61 1.32 6.03
N ARG A 57 -6.28 1.17 4.88
CA ARG A 57 -7.65 0.65 4.84
C ARG A 57 -7.75 -0.75 5.43
N ALA A 58 -6.86 -1.68 5.10
CA ALA A 58 -6.90 -3.03 5.68
C ALA A 58 -6.76 -3.04 7.22
N LEU A 59 -6.22 -1.97 7.80
CA LEU A 59 -6.11 -1.79 9.25
C LEU A 59 -7.35 -1.12 9.87
N THR A 60 -7.92 -0.12 9.21
CA THR A 60 -9.07 0.67 9.70
C THR A 60 -10.43 0.09 9.32
N ASP A 61 -10.48 -0.67 8.22
CA ASP A 61 -11.63 -1.38 7.64
C ASP A 61 -11.15 -2.82 7.36
N PRO A 62 -11.13 -3.68 8.40
CA PRO A 62 -10.46 -4.96 8.35
C PRO A 62 -11.00 -5.86 7.24
N LEU A 63 -10.10 -6.51 6.52
CA LEU A 63 -10.47 -7.50 5.51
C LEU A 63 -11.14 -8.69 6.19
N PHE A 64 -11.96 -9.43 5.43
CA PHE A 64 -12.46 -10.72 5.91
C PHE A 64 -11.31 -11.70 6.09
N ASP A 65 -11.45 -12.61 7.06
CA ASP A 65 -10.51 -13.70 7.27
C ASP A 65 -10.59 -14.67 6.07
N GLU A 66 -9.59 -14.57 5.21
CA GLU A 66 -9.55 -15.34 3.98
C GLU A 66 -9.25 -16.81 4.27
N PRO A 67 -10.05 -17.76 3.75
CA PRO A 67 -9.78 -19.18 3.96
C PRO A 67 -8.40 -19.55 3.42
N PRO A 68 -7.68 -20.47 4.08
CA PRO A 68 -6.40 -20.95 3.58
C PRO A 68 -6.61 -21.63 2.22
N MET A 69 -5.95 -21.10 1.19
CA MET A 69 -5.96 -21.67 -0.16
C MET A 69 -4.57 -22.22 -0.49
N ASP A 70 -4.55 -23.39 -1.13
CA ASP A 70 -3.33 -24.02 -1.63
C ASP A 70 -2.56 -23.05 -2.56
N PRO A 71 -1.32 -22.65 -2.19
CA PRO A 71 -0.52 -21.71 -2.98
C PRO A 71 -0.22 -22.19 -4.40
N ALA A 72 -0.06 -23.50 -4.62
CA ALA A 72 0.23 -24.06 -5.94
C ALA A 72 -1.00 -23.94 -6.85
N ARG A 73 -2.19 -24.31 -6.32
CA ARG A 73 -3.46 -24.13 -7.04
C ARG A 73 -3.74 -22.67 -7.35
N ARG A 74 -3.48 -21.78 -6.38
CA ARG A 74 -3.65 -20.33 -6.56
C ARG A 74 -2.78 -19.80 -7.69
N ARG A 75 -1.50 -20.16 -7.72
CA ARG A 75 -0.58 -19.76 -8.79
C ARG A 75 -1.02 -20.30 -10.16
N ALA A 76 -1.36 -21.59 -10.24
CA ALA A 76 -1.79 -22.22 -11.49
C ALA A 76 -3.08 -21.58 -12.02
N LEU A 77 -4.07 -21.35 -11.14
CA LEU A 77 -5.33 -20.71 -11.51
C LEU A 77 -5.12 -19.23 -11.88
N GLY A 78 -4.27 -18.50 -11.16
CA GLY A 78 -3.94 -17.11 -11.49
C GLY A 78 -3.34 -16.99 -12.89
N ALA A 79 -2.30 -17.77 -13.18
CA ALA A 79 -1.67 -17.81 -14.51
C ALA A 79 -2.64 -18.26 -15.60
N TRP A 80 -3.55 -19.18 -15.27
CA TRP A 80 -4.66 -19.52 -16.13
C TRP A 80 -5.52 -18.25 -16.33
N LEU A 81 -6.23 -17.74 -15.34
CA LEU A 81 -7.11 -16.56 -15.47
C LEU A 81 -6.47 -15.35 -16.19
N GLU A 82 -5.20 -15.06 -15.95
CA GLU A 82 -4.45 -13.96 -16.59
C GLU A 82 -4.30 -14.11 -18.10
N ALA A 83 -4.25 -15.33 -18.63
CA ALA A 83 -4.14 -15.55 -20.09
C ALA A 83 -5.50 -15.45 -20.83
N ARG A 84 -6.59 -15.04 -20.16
CA ARG A 84 -7.93 -15.00 -20.73
C ARG A 84 -8.26 -13.57 -21.13
N SER A 85 -9.12 -13.42 -22.14
CA SER A 85 -9.60 -12.09 -22.53
C SER A 85 -10.42 -11.45 -21.41
N ARG A 86 -10.31 -10.13 -21.27
CA ARG A 86 -11.06 -9.34 -20.28
C ARG A 86 -12.56 -9.62 -20.35
N ASP A 87 -13.12 -9.61 -21.55
CA ASP A 87 -14.54 -9.88 -21.82
C ASP A 87 -14.98 -11.27 -21.30
N THR A 88 -14.12 -12.29 -21.43
CA THR A 88 -14.36 -13.61 -20.84
C THR A 88 -14.38 -13.56 -19.32
N LEU A 89 -13.41 -12.88 -18.71
CA LEU A 89 -13.34 -12.74 -17.25
C LEU A 89 -14.56 -11.98 -16.70
N GLU A 90 -15.00 -10.92 -17.38
CA GLU A 90 -16.19 -10.15 -16.99
C GLU A 90 -17.48 -10.98 -17.09
N ARG A 91 -17.64 -11.80 -18.13
CA ARG A 91 -18.77 -12.73 -18.23
C ARG A 91 -18.79 -13.72 -17.07
N TRP A 92 -17.65 -14.32 -16.75
CA TRP A 92 -17.55 -15.26 -15.64
C TRP A 92 -17.79 -14.58 -14.30
N ALA A 93 -17.26 -13.36 -14.10
CA ALA A 93 -17.47 -12.60 -12.87
C ALA A 93 -18.95 -12.29 -12.66
N ARG A 94 -19.68 -11.88 -13.71
CA ARG A 94 -21.14 -11.69 -13.66
C ARG A 94 -21.90 -12.94 -13.27
N ARG A 95 -21.42 -14.12 -13.64
CA ARG A 95 -22.10 -15.39 -13.34
C ARG A 95 -21.80 -15.92 -11.94
N LEU A 96 -20.55 -15.76 -11.48
CA LEU A 96 -20.05 -16.31 -10.22
C LEU A 96 -20.20 -15.34 -9.04
N ASP A 97 -20.13 -14.04 -9.28
CA ASP A 97 -20.26 -13.00 -8.25
C ASP A 97 -20.96 -11.75 -8.85
N PRO A 98 -22.28 -11.82 -9.11
CA PRO A 98 -23.02 -10.76 -9.79
C PRO A 98 -22.96 -9.42 -9.03
N GLU A 99 -22.89 -9.46 -7.70
CA GLU A 99 -22.84 -8.28 -6.84
C GLU A 99 -21.54 -7.50 -7.00
N ARG A 100 -20.40 -8.18 -7.18
CA ARG A 100 -19.10 -7.52 -7.35
C ARG A 100 -18.68 -7.37 -8.80
N ALA A 101 -19.42 -7.91 -9.76
CA ALA A 101 -19.00 -7.97 -11.15
C ALA A 101 -18.71 -6.59 -11.76
N SER A 102 -19.56 -5.58 -11.53
CA SER A 102 -19.33 -4.21 -12.04
C SER A 102 -18.06 -3.61 -11.44
N VAL A 103 -17.95 -3.63 -10.11
CA VAL A 103 -16.80 -3.08 -9.37
C VAL A 103 -15.50 -3.79 -9.76
N ALA A 104 -15.56 -5.10 -10.02
CA ALA A 104 -14.41 -5.87 -10.48
C ALA A 104 -14.01 -5.48 -11.90
N ALA A 105 -14.97 -5.32 -12.81
CA ALA A 105 -14.72 -4.90 -14.20
C ALA A 105 -14.11 -3.49 -14.27
N GLU A 106 -14.65 -2.54 -13.49
CA GLU A 106 -14.13 -1.18 -13.38
C GLU A 106 -12.72 -1.14 -12.78
N GLY A 107 -12.45 -2.00 -11.80
CA GLY A 107 -11.13 -2.11 -11.18
C GLY A 107 -10.09 -2.87 -11.99
N GLY A 108 -10.46 -3.38 -13.17
CA GLY A 108 -9.54 -3.96 -14.15
C GLY A 108 -9.18 -5.43 -13.94
N PRO A 109 -8.27 -5.96 -14.78
CA PRO A 109 -7.99 -7.40 -14.87
C PRO A 109 -7.63 -8.06 -13.54
N GLN A 110 -6.83 -7.41 -12.71
CA GLN A 110 -6.44 -7.95 -11.41
C GLN A 110 -7.63 -8.17 -10.46
N ARG A 111 -8.62 -7.27 -10.47
CA ARG A 111 -9.82 -7.42 -9.63
C ARG A 111 -10.73 -8.52 -10.17
N LEU A 112 -10.86 -8.63 -11.50
CA LEU A 112 -11.60 -9.73 -12.13
C LEU A 112 -10.98 -11.08 -11.80
N VAL A 113 -9.66 -11.23 -11.98
CA VAL A 113 -8.91 -12.44 -11.63
C VAL A 113 -9.14 -12.77 -10.16
N ARG A 114 -9.05 -11.79 -9.25
CA ARG A 114 -9.27 -12.00 -7.82
C ARG A 114 -10.69 -12.46 -7.48
N THR A 115 -11.71 -11.84 -8.06
CA THR A 115 -13.12 -12.22 -7.85
C THR A 115 -13.35 -13.67 -8.30
N LEU A 116 -12.80 -14.06 -9.44
CA LEU A 116 -12.90 -15.41 -9.98
C LEU A 116 -12.08 -16.43 -9.19
N GLU A 117 -10.85 -16.09 -8.83
CA GLU A 117 -9.95 -16.92 -8.03
C GLU A 117 -10.64 -17.36 -6.73
N VAL A 118 -11.23 -16.43 -5.99
CA VAL A 118 -11.92 -16.73 -4.73
C VAL A 118 -13.12 -17.62 -4.97
N ALA A 119 -13.97 -17.29 -5.95
CA ALA A 119 -15.15 -18.09 -6.26
C ALA A 119 -14.80 -19.53 -6.64
N LEU A 120 -13.77 -19.71 -7.47
CA LEU A 120 -13.37 -21.02 -7.99
C LEU A 120 -12.61 -21.87 -6.97
N LEU A 121 -11.77 -21.26 -6.12
CA LEU A 121 -11.00 -22.00 -5.12
C LEU A 121 -11.78 -22.30 -3.85
N THR A 122 -12.73 -21.45 -3.47
CA THR A 122 -13.49 -21.59 -2.22
C THR A 122 -14.91 -22.12 -2.42
N GLY A 123 -15.42 -22.09 -3.65
CA GLY A 123 -16.82 -22.39 -3.96
C GLY A 123 -17.81 -21.31 -3.50
N ARG A 124 -17.33 -20.19 -2.93
CA ARG A 124 -18.15 -19.07 -2.46
C ARG A 124 -17.71 -17.76 -3.14
N PRO A 125 -18.66 -16.92 -3.60
CA PRO A 125 -18.34 -15.63 -4.19
C PRO A 125 -17.58 -14.71 -3.23
N LEU A 126 -16.80 -13.77 -3.76
CA LEU A 126 -16.07 -12.79 -2.95
C LEU A 126 -17.03 -11.84 -2.21
N SER A 127 -18.20 -11.53 -2.76
CA SER A 127 -19.29 -10.82 -2.05
C SER A 127 -19.75 -11.57 -0.80
N TRP A 128 -19.92 -12.88 -0.88
CA TRP A 128 -20.30 -13.73 0.25
C TRP A 128 -19.27 -13.64 1.37
N TRP A 129 -17.98 -13.76 1.05
CA TRP A 129 -16.90 -13.64 2.04
C TRP A 129 -16.88 -12.28 2.74
N HIS A 130 -17.11 -11.18 2.01
CA HIS A 130 -17.17 -9.86 2.65
C HIS A 130 -18.35 -9.68 3.61
N ARG A 131 -19.45 -10.44 3.44
CA ARG A 131 -20.62 -10.36 4.33
C ARG A 131 -20.57 -11.32 5.50
N GLU A 132 -20.19 -12.57 5.23
CA GLU A 132 -20.42 -13.68 6.17
C GLU A 132 -19.19 -14.06 6.97
N ALA A 133 -17.99 -13.79 6.44
CA ALA A 133 -16.77 -14.17 7.15
C ALA A 133 -16.41 -13.16 8.23
N ALA A 134 -15.86 -13.69 9.32
CA ALA A 134 -15.33 -12.86 10.39
C ALA A 134 -14.27 -11.92 9.85
N ALA A 135 -14.24 -10.69 10.37
CA ALA A 135 -13.15 -9.77 10.12
C ALA A 135 -11.84 -10.34 10.67
N GLU A 136 -10.73 -10.10 9.98
CA GLU A 136 -9.37 -10.53 10.37
C GLU A 136 -8.86 -9.83 11.65
N GLY A 137 -9.66 -8.93 12.22
CA GLY A 137 -9.43 -8.27 13.49
C GLY A 137 -10.36 -7.07 13.66
N GLU A 138 -10.22 -6.37 14.78
CA GLU A 138 -10.99 -5.15 15.02
C GLU A 138 -10.46 -3.97 14.17
N PRO A 139 -11.35 -3.05 13.74
CA PRO A 139 -10.98 -1.75 13.19
C PRO A 139 -10.07 -0.99 14.16
N VAL A 140 -8.94 -0.48 13.65
CA VAL A 140 -8.11 0.42 14.44
C VAL A 140 -8.58 1.87 14.22
N PRO A 141 -9.06 2.57 15.26
CA PRO A 141 -9.39 3.99 15.12
C PRO A 141 -8.11 4.80 14.91
N VAL A 142 -8.16 5.72 13.94
CA VAL A 142 -7.03 6.57 13.58
C VAL A 142 -7.47 8.02 13.47
N LEU A 143 -6.60 8.92 13.93
CA LEU A 143 -6.64 10.33 13.54
C LEU A 143 -5.78 10.48 12.29
N THR A 144 -6.38 10.90 11.18
CA THR A 144 -5.66 11.05 9.92
C THR A 144 -5.20 12.49 9.73
N VAL A 145 -3.89 12.66 9.54
CA VAL A 145 -3.30 13.93 9.08
C VAL A 145 -2.70 13.73 7.69
N LEU A 146 -3.10 14.56 6.74
CA LEU A 146 -2.62 14.57 5.37
C LEU A 146 -1.79 15.82 5.12
N LEU A 147 -0.52 15.63 4.72
CA LEU A 147 0.33 16.70 4.22
C LEU A 147 0.06 16.90 2.73
N GLU A 148 -0.49 18.05 2.37
CA GLU A 148 -0.83 18.39 1.00
C GLU A 148 0.26 19.25 0.38
N VAL A 149 0.67 18.88 -0.84
CA VAL A 149 1.67 19.62 -1.61
C VAL A 149 1.06 19.93 -2.97
N PRO A 150 1.15 21.18 -3.48
CA PRO A 150 0.74 21.53 -4.83
C PRO A 150 1.32 20.57 -5.87
N ARG A 151 0.54 20.28 -6.91
CA ARG A 151 0.87 19.20 -7.85
C ARG A 151 2.15 19.44 -8.64
N ASP A 152 2.38 20.67 -9.05
CA ASP A 152 3.59 21.14 -9.73
C ASP A 152 4.82 21.00 -8.83
N GLU A 153 4.70 21.39 -7.56
CA GLU A 153 5.74 21.23 -6.55
C GLU A 153 6.03 19.73 -6.32
N LEU A 154 5.00 18.90 -6.21
CA LEU A 154 5.13 17.45 -6.05
C LEU A 154 5.82 16.79 -7.26
N ASP A 155 5.39 17.12 -8.49
CA ASP A 155 5.97 16.58 -9.72
C ASP A 155 7.48 16.96 -9.82
N ARG A 156 7.85 18.21 -9.49
CA ARG A 156 9.26 18.64 -9.46
C ARG A 156 10.08 17.94 -8.36
N ARG A 157 9.54 17.73 -7.16
CA ARG A 157 10.23 16.97 -6.09
C ARG A 157 10.44 15.51 -6.49
N ILE A 158 9.46 14.90 -7.16
CA ILE A 158 9.56 13.54 -7.67
C ILE A 158 10.71 13.42 -8.67
N ASP A 159 10.82 14.37 -9.60
CA ASP A 159 11.86 14.33 -10.65
C ASP A 159 13.26 14.49 -10.08
N ALA A 160 13.43 15.43 -9.16
CA ALA A 160 14.69 15.64 -8.45
C ALA A 160 15.07 14.43 -7.59
N ARG A 161 14.09 13.78 -6.94
CA ARG A 161 14.32 12.57 -6.14
C ARG A 161 14.71 11.39 -7.01
N ALA A 162 14.06 11.20 -8.16
CA ALA A 162 14.37 10.10 -9.09
C ALA A 162 15.82 10.20 -9.60
N ALA A 163 16.28 11.40 -9.98
CA ALA A 163 17.67 11.63 -10.37
C ALA A 163 18.63 11.29 -9.21
N ARG A 164 18.33 11.82 -8.02
CA ARG A 164 19.17 11.58 -6.83
C ARG A 164 19.28 10.10 -6.46
N MET A 165 18.21 9.32 -6.63
CA MET A 165 18.27 7.88 -6.38
C MET A 165 19.30 7.17 -7.29
N PHE A 166 19.48 7.63 -8.54
CA PHE A 166 20.53 7.10 -9.41
C PHE A 166 21.92 7.50 -8.89
N ASP A 167 22.10 8.77 -8.55
CA ASP A 167 23.36 9.30 -8.01
C ASP A 167 23.76 8.62 -6.69
N GLU A 168 22.77 8.21 -5.90
CA GLU A 168 22.95 7.54 -4.60
C GLU A 168 23.02 6.00 -4.70
N GLY A 169 23.05 5.43 -5.92
CA GLY A 169 23.39 4.02 -6.13
C GLY A 169 22.22 3.05 -6.32
N LEU A 170 21.06 3.51 -6.80
CA LEU A 170 19.93 2.63 -7.15
C LEU A 170 20.34 1.55 -8.16
N VAL A 171 21.20 1.89 -9.14
CA VAL A 171 21.64 0.94 -10.17
C VAL A 171 22.47 -0.19 -9.56
N GLU A 172 23.37 0.15 -8.65
CA GLU A 172 24.21 -0.78 -7.90
C GLU A 172 23.37 -1.68 -7.00
N GLU A 173 22.38 -1.11 -6.32
CA GLU A 173 21.44 -1.87 -5.48
C GLU A 173 20.69 -2.93 -6.29
N VAL A 174 20.10 -2.54 -7.43
CA VAL A 174 19.37 -3.46 -8.30
C VAL A 174 20.30 -4.53 -8.88
N ARG A 175 21.50 -4.15 -9.32
CA ARG A 175 22.51 -5.09 -9.81
C ARG A 175 22.88 -6.12 -8.75
N ALA A 176 23.06 -5.70 -7.50
CA ALA A 176 23.39 -6.59 -6.39
C ALA A 176 22.24 -7.57 -6.08
N LEU A 177 20.98 -7.12 -6.10
CA LEU A 177 19.81 -7.98 -5.91
C LEU A 177 19.69 -9.06 -7.00
N LEU A 178 19.88 -8.68 -8.26
CA LEU A 178 19.86 -9.64 -9.37
C LEU A 178 21.01 -10.66 -9.24
N ALA A 179 22.21 -10.19 -8.90
CA ALA A 179 23.38 -11.04 -8.69
C ALA A 179 23.20 -12.00 -7.51
N SER A 180 22.43 -11.62 -6.49
CA SER A 180 22.12 -12.50 -5.35
C SER A 180 21.02 -13.53 -5.66
N GLY A 181 20.54 -13.61 -6.90
CA GLY A 181 19.54 -14.58 -7.34
C GLY A 181 18.09 -14.12 -7.16
N VAL A 182 17.84 -12.86 -6.80
CA VAL A 182 16.48 -12.30 -6.82
C VAL A 182 16.06 -12.15 -8.28
N ARG A 183 14.95 -12.78 -8.65
CA ARG A 183 14.40 -12.67 -10.01
C ARG A 183 13.89 -11.26 -10.26
N SER A 184 14.04 -10.75 -11.49
CA SER A 184 13.53 -9.44 -11.90
C SER A 184 12.00 -9.29 -11.77
N ASP A 185 11.27 -10.40 -11.78
CA ASP A 185 9.82 -10.46 -11.59
C ASP A 185 9.38 -10.76 -10.14
N ALA A 186 10.33 -10.81 -9.19
CA ALA A 186 10.04 -11.06 -7.80
C ALA A 186 9.11 -9.97 -7.19
N PRO A 187 8.30 -10.29 -6.17
CA PRO A 187 7.42 -9.32 -5.53
C PRO A 187 8.13 -8.04 -5.06
N GLY A 188 9.31 -8.16 -4.47
CA GLY A 188 10.13 -7.03 -4.02
C GLY A 188 10.68 -6.17 -5.17
N MET A 189 10.81 -6.73 -6.37
CA MET A 189 11.23 -6.01 -7.57
C MET A 189 10.09 -5.21 -8.21
N SER A 190 8.86 -5.27 -7.68
CA SER A 190 7.71 -4.58 -8.26
C SER A 190 7.61 -3.09 -7.94
N GLY A 191 8.48 -2.57 -7.06
CA GLY A 191 8.58 -1.15 -6.75
C GLY A 191 9.06 -0.34 -7.97
N VAL A 192 8.51 0.86 -8.13
CA VAL A 192 8.95 1.81 -9.17
C VAL A 192 10.44 2.12 -8.95
N GLY A 193 11.26 1.95 -9.99
CA GLY A 193 12.71 2.01 -9.89
C GLY A 193 13.36 0.68 -10.24
N TYR A 194 12.92 -0.39 -9.58
CA TYR A 194 13.58 -1.69 -9.66
C TYR A 194 13.38 -2.37 -11.01
N ARG A 195 12.16 -2.35 -11.56
CA ARG A 195 11.87 -2.97 -12.86
C ARG A 195 12.51 -2.23 -14.01
N GLU A 196 12.44 -0.91 -13.97
CA GLU A 196 12.99 -0.04 -15.00
C GLU A 196 14.51 -0.19 -15.08
N VAL A 197 15.20 -0.19 -13.93
CA VAL A 197 16.65 -0.43 -13.87
C VAL A 197 17.00 -1.87 -14.27
N ALA A 198 16.23 -2.88 -13.84
CA ALA A 198 16.48 -4.26 -14.23
C ALA A 198 16.37 -4.47 -15.75
N ALA A 199 15.39 -3.84 -16.41
CA ALA A 199 15.25 -3.85 -17.86
C ALA A 199 16.44 -3.17 -18.56
N ALA A 200 16.91 -2.03 -18.03
CA ALA A 200 18.09 -1.35 -18.56
C ALA A 200 19.36 -2.22 -18.42
N LEU A 201 19.55 -2.88 -17.28
CA LEU A 201 20.67 -3.81 -17.06
C LEU A 201 20.61 -5.04 -17.96
N ALA A 202 19.42 -5.45 -18.40
CA ALA A 202 19.20 -6.53 -19.36
C ALA A 202 19.40 -6.09 -20.83
N GLY A 203 19.62 -4.79 -21.08
CA GLY A 203 19.77 -4.24 -22.44
C GLY A 203 18.45 -4.07 -23.20
N GLU A 204 17.30 -4.15 -22.52
CA GLU A 204 15.98 -3.96 -23.13
C GLU A 204 15.65 -2.47 -23.36
N THR A 205 16.30 -1.58 -22.62
CA THR A 205 16.17 -0.12 -22.68
C THR A 205 17.49 0.53 -22.24
N THR A 206 17.65 1.83 -22.45
CA THR A 206 18.79 2.59 -21.95
C THR A 206 18.58 3.05 -20.50
N MET A 207 19.67 3.43 -19.82
CA MET A 207 19.60 3.93 -18.45
C MET A 207 18.86 5.28 -18.36
N ASP A 208 18.97 6.11 -19.40
CA ASP A 208 18.26 7.39 -19.50
C ASP A 208 16.75 7.16 -19.69
N GLU A 209 16.36 6.23 -20.55
CA GLU A 209 14.96 5.83 -20.73
C GLU A 209 14.36 5.24 -19.44
N ALA A 210 15.14 4.43 -18.71
CA ALA A 210 14.72 3.91 -17.42
C ALA A 210 14.47 5.03 -16.40
N LEU A 211 15.34 6.04 -16.33
CA LEU A 211 15.16 7.20 -15.45
C LEU A 211 13.88 7.97 -15.78
N GLU A 212 13.61 8.22 -17.07
CA GLU A 212 12.37 8.89 -17.51
C GLU A 212 11.12 8.05 -17.21
N ALA A 213 11.21 6.73 -17.38
CA ALA A 213 10.14 5.80 -17.02
C ALA A 213 9.85 5.86 -15.50
N ILE A 214 10.88 5.91 -14.66
CA ILE A 214 10.76 6.03 -13.19
C ILE A 214 10.09 7.34 -12.80
N ARG A 215 10.49 8.46 -13.40
CA ARG A 215 9.84 9.77 -13.18
C ARG A 215 8.36 9.70 -13.49
N SER A 216 8.01 9.25 -14.71
CA SER A 216 6.63 9.11 -15.17
C SER A 216 5.80 8.17 -14.28
N ALA A 217 6.35 7.00 -13.95
CA ALA A 217 5.70 6.00 -13.11
C ALA A 217 5.46 6.51 -11.68
N THR A 218 6.43 7.24 -11.11
CA THR A 218 6.32 7.83 -9.77
C THR A 218 5.28 8.93 -9.73
N ARG A 219 5.24 9.84 -10.72
CA ARG A 219 4.19 10.88 -10.83
C ARG A 219 2.80 10.25 -10.94
N ARG A 220 2.65 9.21 -11.77
CA ARG A 220 1.39 8.47 -11.92
C ARG A 220 0.99 7.76 -10.63
N TYR A 221 1.95 7.19 -9.89
CA TYR A 221 1.71 6.59 -8.58
C TYR A 221 1.23 7.64 -7.57
N ALA A 222 1.90 8.79 -7.48
CA ALA A 222 1.51 9.90 -6.62
C ALA A 222 0.10 10.42 -6.94
N ARG A 223 -0.26 10.55 -8.23
CA ARG A 223 -1.62 10.92 -8.65
C ARG A 223 -2.68 9.92 -8.19
N ARG A 224 -2.39 8.62 -8.28
CA ARG A 224 -3.29 7.58 -7.74
C ARG A 224 -3.42 7.68 -6.23
N GLN A 225 -2.34 7.97 -5.50
CA GLN A 225 -2.40 8.19 -4.06
C GLN A 225 -3.29 9.37 -3.71
N LEU A 226 -3.11 10.53 -4.38
CA LEU A 226 -3.95 11.70 -4.18
C LEU A 226 -5.43 11.42 -4.46
N THR A 227 -5.75 10.75 -5.57
CA THR A 227 -7.13 10.33 -5.86
C THR A 227 -7.68 9.40 -4.79
N TRP A 228 -6.87 8.47 -4.29
CA TRP A 228 -7.27 7.58 -3.22
C TRP A 228 -7.54 8.36 -1.92
N PHE A 229 -6.64 9.26 -1.52
CA PHE A 229 -6.78 10.04 -0.29
C PHE A 229 -8.05 10.90 -0.28
N ARG A 230 -8.41 11.49 -1.42
CA ARG A 230 -9.63 12.31 -1.53
C ARG A 230 -10.93 11.52 -1.38
N ASN A 231 -10.92 10.25 -1.76
CA ASN A 231 -12.16 9.47 -1.95
C ASN A 231 -12.32 8.32 -0.95
N GLN A 232 -11.26 7.96 -0.21
CA GLN A 232 -11.21 6.70 0.56
C GLN A 232 -10.63 6.87 1.97
N LEU A 233 -10.16 8.06 2.36
CA LEU A 233 -9.81 8.31 3.75
C LEU A 233 -11.08 8.42 4.60
N GLY A 234 -11.03 7.87 5.81
CA GLY A 234 -12.09 8.06 6.80
C GLY A 234 -12.06 9.49 7.34
N GLU A 235 -13.22 10.12 7.45
CA GLU A 235 -13.36 11.44 8.06
C GLU A 235 -13.43 11.33 9.60
N PRO A 236 -12.91 12.31 10.36
CA PRO A 236 -12.30 13.56 9.88
C PRO A 236 -10.85 13.40 9.41
N VAL A 237 -10.51 14.05 8.29
CA VAL A 237 -9.13 14.20 7.79
C VAL A 237 -8.62 15.62 8.03
N ILE A 238 -7.53 15.73 8.79
CA ILE A 238 -6.86 17.01 9.03
C ILE A 238 -5.85 17.24 7.92
N ARG A 239 -6.03 18.33 7.18
CA ARG A 239 -5.18 18.68 6.03
C ARG A 239 -4.24 19.80 6.44
N LEU A 240 -2.94 19.58 6.25
CA LEU A 240 -1.90 20.56 6.53
C LEU A 240 -1.12 20.84 5.25
N ASP A 241 -0.70 22.08 5.06
CA ASP A 241 0.17 22.45 3.95
C ASP A 241 1.59 21.91 4.18
N GLY A 242 2.02 21.00 3.31
CA GLY A 242 3.34 20.37 3.32
C GLY A 242 4.47 21.28 2.83
N LEU A 243 4.16 22.54 2.47
CA LEU A 243 5.14 23.58 2.13
C LEU A 243 5.51 24.48 3.30
N LEU A 244 4.75 24.44 4.39
CA LEU A 244 5.10 25.17 5.60
C LEU A 244 6.42 24.66 6.21
N PRO A 245 7.14 25.47 7.00
CA PRO A 245 8.27 24.99 7.79
C PRO A 245 7.92 23.75 8.63
N LEU A 246 8.91 22.88 8.86
CA LEU A 246 8.68 21.61 9.54
C LEU A 246 8.13 21.80 10.97
N GLU A 247 8.55 22.86 11.65
CA GLU A 247 8.08 23.26 12.96
C GLU A 247 6.58 23.55 12.96
N GLU A 248 6.09 24.27 11.94
CA GLU A 248 4.66 24.60 11.79
C GLU A 248 3.84 23.36 11.44
N GLN A 249 4.35 22.51 10.55
CA GLN A 249 3.70 21.22 10.24
C GLN A 249 3.58 20.34 11.49
N ARG A 250 4.67 20.24 12.28
CA ARG A 250 4.70 19.51 13.55
C ARG A 250 3.68 20.08 14.53
N ASP A 251 3.64 21.39 14.71
CA ASP A 251 2.73 22.02 15.66
C ASP A 251 1.27 21.85 15.25
N GLY A 252 0.99 21.86 13.94
CA GLY A 252 -0.31 21.48 13.38
C GLY A 252 -0.72 20.05 13.73
N VAL A 253 0.18 19.07 13.55
CA VAL A 253 -0.06 17.66 13.92
C VAL A 253 -0.31 17.51 15.42
N VAL A 254 0.48 18.16 16.27
CA VAL A 254 0.35 18.08 17.73
C VAL A 254 -0.96 18.70 18.20
N THR A 255 -1.33 19.86 17.65
CA THR A 255 -2.59 20.54 17.97
C THR A 255 -3.79 19.69 17.59
N ALA A 256 -3.78 19.16 16.36
CA ALA A 256 -4.77 18.21 15.86
C ALA A 256 -4.97 17.00 16.79
N TRP A 257 -3.86 16.41 17.22
CA TRP A 257 -3.89 15.25 18.12
C TRP A 257 -4.48 15.59 19.49
N ARG A 258 -4.06 16.70 20.11
CA ARG A 258 -4.58 17.15 21.42
C ARG A 258 -6.08 17.42 21.38
N SER A 259 -6.55 18.16 20.38
CA SER A 259 -7.98 18.44 20.23
C SER A 259 -8.82 17.16 20.10
N ALA A 260 -8.32 16.17 19.37
CA ALA A 260 -9.00 14.89 19.20
C ALA A 260 -9.03 14.07 20.51
N THR A 261 -7.97 14.12 21.32
CA THR A 261 -7.92 13.41 22.60
C THR A 261 -8.75 14.08 23.70
N ASP A 262 -8.73 15.41 23.78
CA ASP A 262 -9.45 16.17 24.81
C ASP A 262 -10.98 16.04 24.65
N THR A 263 -11.45 15.98 23.39
CA THR A 263 -12.86 15.72 23.06
C THR A 263 -13.32 14.32 23.50
N HIS A 264 -12.40 13.36 23.58
CA HIS A 264 -12.70 11.98 23.99
C HIS A 264 -12.76 11.83 25.53
N THR A 265 -11.96 12.60 26.26
CA THR A 265 -11.98 12.62 27.74
C THR A 265 -13.18 13.37 28.31
N GLY A 266 -13.75 14.35 27.60
CA GLY A 266 -14.92 15.12 28.06
C GLY A 266 -16.28 14.42 27.97
N ARG A 267 -16.35 13.20 27.41
CA ARG A 267 -17.59 12.39 27.32
C ARG A 267 -17.68 11.27 28.36
N GLY A 268 -16.71 11.15 29.26
CA GLY A 268 -16.60 10.05 30.23
C GLY A 268 -17.06 10.37 31.66
N ASP A 269 -17.53 11.58 31.94
CA ASP A 269 -17.88 12.03 33.31
C ASP A 269 -19.35 12.44 33.50
N GLU A 270 -20.24 12.03 32.59
CA GLU A 270 -21.69 12.11 32.77
C GLU A 270 -22.30 10.71 32.55
N GLY A 271 -22.41 9.92 33.62
CA GLY A 271 -23.12 8.64 33.62
C GLY A 271 -22.74 7.71 34.76
#